data_AF-A0A7X0NV86-F1
#
_entry.id   AF-A0A7X0NV86-F1
#
_cell.length_a   1.000
_cell.length_b   1.000
_cell.length_c   1.000
_cell.angle_alpha   90.00
_cell.angle_beta   90.00
_cell.angle_gamma   90.00
#
_symmetry.space_group_name_H-M   'P 1'
#
loop_
_entity.id
_entity.type
_entity.pdbx_description
1 polymer ?
#
loop_
_entity_poly.entity_id
_entity_poly.type
_entity_poly.pdbx_seq_one_letter_code
_entity_poly.pdbx_strand_id
1 'polypeptide(L)' 'MQVELLDRRRWNTRIELANANFEYLEIWHNRQRRHSSLGMPTPIQFENTPTVA' A
#
# COMPACT_ATOMS: atom_id res chain seq x y z
N MET A 1 5.44 -0.29 -4.73
CA MET A 1 5.98 -1.52 -4.11
C MET A 1 7.38 -1.87 -4.59
N GLN A 2 7.61 -2.15 -5.89
CA GLN A 2 8.93 -2.59 -6.39
C GLN A 2 10.09 -1.68 -5.95
N VAL A 3 10.11 -0.43 -6.42
CA VAL A 3 11.18 0.54 -6.09
C VAL A 3 11.11 1.02 -4.63
N GLU A 4 9.90 1.09 -4.08
CA GLU A 4 9.66 1.70 -2.77
C GLU A 4 9.94 0.77 -1.60
N LEU A 5 9.84 -0.55 -1.80
CA LEU A 5 10.01 -1.58 -0.78
C LEU A 5 10.97 -2.68 -1.24
N LEU A 6 10.66 -3.36 -2.35
CA LEU A 6 11.34 -4.61 -2.74
C LEU A 6 12.82 -4.39 -3.07
N ASP A 7 13.12 -3.34 -3.83
CA ASP A 7 14.47 -3.02 -4.29
C ASP A 7 15.31 -2.26 -3.24
N ARG A 8 14.71 -1.89 -2.10
CA ARG A 8 15.40 -1.09 -1.07
C ARG A 8 16.49 -1.87 -0.34
N ARG A 9 16.38 -3.19 -0.29
CA ARG A 9 17.34 -4.07 0.37
C ARG A 9 17.20 -5.50 -0.12
N ARG A 10 18.21 -6.33 0.17
CA ARG A 10 18.11 -7.78 0.01
C ARG A 10 17.30 -8.38 1.17
N TRP A 11 16.51 -9.40 0.86
CA TRP A 11 15.68 -10.13 1.80
C TRP A 11 16.30 -11.49 2.07
N ASN A 12 16.45 -11.85 3.35
CA ASN A 12 17.12 -13.09 3.71
C ASN A 12 16.18 -14.29 3.60
N THR A 13 14.88 -14.07 3.84
CA THR A 13 13.87 -15.12 3.78
C THR A 13 12.61 -14.65 3.08
N ARG A 14 11.85 -15.61 2.56
CA ARG A 14 10.52 -15.35 1.99
C ARG A 14 9.52 -14.88 3.05
N ILE A 15 9.67 -15.30 4.31
CA ILE A 15 8.80 -14.89 5.42
C ILE A 15 9.01 -13.41 5.74
N GLU A 16 10.26 -12.98 5.85
CA GLU A 16 10.61 -11.57 6.07
C GLU A 16 10.04 -10.67 4.96
N LEU A 17 10.20 -11.11 3.70
CA LEU A 17 9.63 -10.42 2.55
C LEU A 17 8.09 -10.38 2.60
N ALA A 18 7.44 -11.49 2.96
CA ALA A 18 5.98 -11.54 3.05
C ALA A 18 5.45 -10.59 4.14
N ASN A 19 6.10 -10.55 5.31
CA ASN A 19 5.74 -9.65 6.40
C ASN A 19 5.89 -8.18 5.98
N ALA A 20 6.99 -7.83 5.33
CA ALA A 20 7.21 -6.47 4.85
C ALA A 20 6.21 -6.06 3.76
N ASN A 21 5.83 -6.97 2.86
CA ASN A 21 4.77 -6.72 1.89
C ASN A 21 3.42 -6.46 2.57
N PHE A 22 3.07 -7.28 3.58
CA PHE A 22 1.84 -7.11 4.34
C PHE A 22 1.82 -5.74 5.04
N GLU A 23 2.87 -5.39 5.75
CA GLU A 23 2.98 -4.11 6.46
C GLU A 23 2.90 -2.93 5.48
N TYR A 24 3.60 -3.00 4.36
CA TYR A 24 3.57 -1.97 3.34
C TYR A 24 2.17 -1.83 2.73
N LEU A 25 1.46 -2.92 2.45
CA LEU A 25 0.11 -2.87 1.88
C LEU A 25 -0.90 -2.30 2.89
N GLU A 26 -0.95 -2.87 4.08
CA GLU A 26 -1.99 -2.55 5.07
C GLU A 26 -1.78 -1.19 5.73
N ILE A 27 -0.54 -0.86 6.10
CA ILE A 27 -0.26 0.34 6.90
C ILE A 27 0.04 1.52 6.01
N TRP A 28 0.87 1.35 4.98
CA TRP A 28 1.33 2.47 4.19
C TRP A 28 0.48 2.68 2.93
N HIS A 29 0.36 1.67 2.08
CA HIS A 29 -0.33 1.78 0.80
C HIS A 29 -1.82 2.08 0.99
N ASN A 30 -2.55 1.22 1.70
CA ASN A 30 -4.00 1.34 1.81
C ASN A 30 -4.45 2.52 2.69
N ARG A 31 -3.67 2.84 3.74
CA ARG A 31 -4.08 3.85 4.74
C ARG A 31 -3.45 5.22 4.56
N GLN A 32 -2.27 5.33 3.94
CA GLN A 32 -1.51 6.60 3.90
C GLN A 32 -1.19 7.08 2.48
N ARG A 33 -0.93 6.18 1.52
CA ARG A 33 -0.57 6.56 0.15
C ARG A 33 -1.79 7.15 -0.55
N ARG A 34 -1.63 8.36 -1.09
CA ARG A 34 -2.64 9.02 -1.93
C ARG A 34 -2.43 8.65 -3.39
N HIS A 35 -3.53 8.41 -4.10
CA HIS A 35 -3.50 8.00 -5.51
C HIS A 35 -4.17 9.04 -6.39
N SER A 36 -3.44 9.59 -7.36
CA SER A 36 -3.99 10.54 -8.33
C SER A 36 -5.11 9.94 -9.17
N SER A 37 -5.05 8.65 -9.48
CA SER A 37 -6.12 7.92 -10.16
C SER A 37 -7.44 7.86 -9.37
N LEU A 38 -7.38 8.05 -8.05
CA LEU A 38 -8.56 8.09 -7.18
C LEU A 38 -9.01 9.53 -6.88
N GLY A 39 -8.34 10.56 -7.44
CA GLY A 39 -8.58 11.96 -7.09
C GLY A 39 -7.80 12.44 -5.87
N MET A 40 -6.67 11.81 -5.55
CA MET A 40 -5.83 12.05 -4.37
C MET A 40 -6.32 11.58 -2.98
N PRO A 41 -7.37 10.76 -2.78
CA PRO A 41 -7.60 10.06 -1.53
C PRO A 41 -6.66 8.85 -1.38
N THR A 42 -6.60 8.30 -0.18
CA THR A 42 -6.02 6.97 0.05
C THR A 42 -7.01 5.86 -0.35
N PRO A 43 -6.54 4.62 -0.62
CA PRO A 43 -7.44 3.53 -1.01
C PRO A 43 -8.57 3.29 -0.01
N ILE A 44 -8.27 3.28 1.30
CA ILE A 44 -9.29 3.11 2.34
C ILE A 44 -10.30 4.27 2.36
N GLN A 45 -9.86 5.50 2.08
CA GLN A 45 -10.77 6.65 2.00
C GLN A 45 -11.69 6.55 0.79
N PHE A 46 -11.15 6.10 -0.34
CA PHE A 46 -11.92 5.89 -1.57
C PHE A 46 -13.00 4.81 -1.37
N GLU A 47 -12.63 3.67 -0.78
CA GLU A 47 -13.58 2.57 -0.48
C GLU A 47 -14.66 2.97 0.53
N ASN A 48 -14.32 3.82 1.50
CA ASN A 48 -15.27 4.32 2.50
C ASN A 48 -16.12 5.50 2.01
N THR A 49 -15.86 6.01 0.80
CA THR A 49 -16.69 7.07 0.23
C THR A 49 -17.98 6.43 -0.26
N PRO A 50 -19.17 6.80 0.27
CA PRO A 50 -20.41 6.25 -0.23
C PRO A 50 -20.57 6.64 -1.70
N THR A 51 -20.63 5.64 -2.59
CA THR A 51 -21.04 5.86 -3.97
C THR A 51 -22.45 6.45 -3.92
N VAL A 52 -22.58 7.74 -4.19
CA VAL A 52 -23.90 8.36 -4.34
C VAL A 52 -24.47 7.81 -5.66
N ALA A 53 -25.49 6.96 -5.53
CA ALA A 53 -26.25 6.41 -6.65
C ALA A 53 -27.21 7.45 -7.24
#